data_AF-A0A1Y0MA47-F1
#
_entry.id   AF-A0A1Y0MA47-F1
#
_cell.length_a   1.000
_cell.length_b   1.000
_cell.length_c   1.000
_cell.angle_alpha   90.00
_cell.angle_beta   90.00
_cell.angle_gamma   90.00
#
_symmetry.space_group_name_H-M   'P 1'
#
loop_
_entity.id
_entity.type
_entity.pdbx_description
1 polymer ?
#
loop_
_entity_poly.entity_id
_entity_poly.type
_entity_poly.pdbx_seq_one_letter_code
_entity_poly.pdbx_strand_id
1 'polypeptide(L)'
;MKINYILTLVIILTLNSCGKSEKEIKVEKEKLELKIENERKKIELEKIHEQKVNVGKRKKITELSMKLQRFPNVYEKVEKHIEKIKMFQIGRAKSTKEKQLREAYQELNEIREYEKKLKNEIAQSEYLKTFEFQKKPRSVMEYIFESAKKENFEDFRNLCDPYGENDRDVNQICFAEMLRKKEKQQLIDMFKNGRIIGDIKINGNSAIIEFAYGLSSNKLEKMGLIKRNDLWYLSSL
;
A
#
# COMPACT_ATOMS: atom_id res chain seq x y z
N MET A 1 -20.29 43.11 -3.27
CA MET A 1 -21.07 42.82 -4.49
C MET A 1 -20.79 43.75 -5.70
N LYS A 2 -19.84 44.70 -5.65
CA LYS A 2 -19.59 45.67 -6.74
C LYS A 2 -18.30 45.44 -7.56
N ILE A 3 -17.38 44.59 -7.10
CA ILE A 3 -16.05 44.43 -7.72
C ILE A 3 -16.10 43.50 -8.95
N ASN A 4 -16.97 42.48 -8.95
CA ASN A 4 -17.09 41.52 -10.07
C ASN A 4 -17.70 42.15 -11.34
N TYR A 5 -18.50 43.21 -11.20
CA TYR A 5 -19.11 43.93 -12.33
C TYR A 5 -18.13 44.86 -13.04
N ILE A 6 -17.18 45.45 -12.29
CA ILE A 6 -16.17 46.37 -12.85
C ILE A 6 -15.13 45.57 -13.67
N LEU A 7 -14.72 44.40 -13.17
CA LEU A 7 -13.83 43.49 -13.91
C LEU A 7 -14.44 42.96 -15.20
N THR A 8 -15.74 42.64 -15.21
CA THR A 8 -16.45 42.23 -16.44
C THR A 8 -16.60 43.39 -17.44
N LEU A 9 -16.86 44.62 -16.97
CA LEU A 9 -16.95 45.81 -17.83
C LEU A 9 -15.62 46.19 -18.49
N VAL A 10 -14.49 46.07 -17.78
CA VAL A 10 -13.16 46.39 -18.32
C VAL A 10 -12.71 45.36 -19.37
N ILE A 11 -13.11 44.09 -19.22
CA ILE A 11 -12.86 43.03 -20.23
C ILE A 11 -13.68 43.28 -21.51
N ILE A 12 -14.92 43.77 -21.38
CA ILE A 12 -15.77 44.11 -22.52
C ILE A 12 -15.24 45.36 -23.26
N LEU A 13 -14.69 46.34 -22.54
CA LEU A 13 -14.15 47.57 -23.14
C LEU A 13 -12.80 47.36 -23.85
N THR A 14 -11.96 46.44 -23.37
CA THR A 14 -10.65 46.13 -24.01
C THR A 14 -10.76 45.26 -25.25
N LEU A 15 -11.88 44.56 -25.47
CA LEU A 15 -12.15 43.80 -26.71
C LEU A 15 -12.55 44.69 -27.90
N ASN A 16 -12.89 45.96 -27.66
CA ASN A 16 -13.38 46.88 -28.69
C ASN A 16 -12.31 47.83 -29.27
N SER A 17 -11.08 47.85 -28.75
CA SER A 17 -10.02 48.78 -29.25
C SER A 17 -9.06 48.17 -30.29
N CYS A 18 -9.19 46.88 -30.59
CA CYS A 18 -8.60 46.18 -31.74
C CYS A 18 -9.39 44.88 -31.90
N GLY A 19 -10.46 44.90 -32.69
CA GLY A 19 -11.41 43.79 -32.78
C GLY A 19 -10.73 42.51 -33.28
N LYS A 20 -10.71 41.47 -32.44
CA LYS A 20 -10.33 40.12 -32.86
C LYS A 20 -11.15 39.73 -34.09
N SER A 21 -10.50 39.18 -35.11
CA SER A 21 -11.21 38.72 -36.30
C SER A 21 -12.17 37.58 -35.94
N GLU A 22 -13.23 37.39 -36.73
CA GLU A 22 -14.18 36.28 -36.55
C GLU A 22 -13.49 34.91 -36.48
N LYS A 23 -12.39 34.76 -37.23
CA LYS A 23 -11.52 33.58 -37.20
C LYS A 23 -10.82 33.40 -35.84
N GLU A 24 -10.32 34.48 -35.22
CA GLU A 24 -9.70 34.43 -33.90
C GLU A 24 -10.70 34.08 -32.81
N ILE A 25 -11.93 34.61 -32.89
CA ILE A 25 -13.02 34.27 -31.96
C ILE A 25 -13.38 32.79 -32.06
N LYS A 26 -13.45 32.24 -33.28
CA LYS A 26 -13.74 30.82 -33.50
C LYS A 26 -12.67 29.90 -32.92
N VAL A 27 -11.39 30.21 -33.18
CA VAL A 27 -10.26 29.44 -32.63
C VAL A 27 -10.22 29.50 -31.09
N GLU A 28 -10.56 30.65 -30.50
CA GLU A 28 -10.60 30.80 -29.04
C GLU A 28 -11.76 30.02 -28.40
N LYS A 29 -12.94 29.98 -29.05
CA LYS A 29 -14.06 29.13 -28.64
C LYS A 29 -13.70 27.64 -28.71
N GLU A 30 -13.09 27.18 -29.79
CA GLU A 30 -12.66 25.78 -29.95
C GLU A 30 -11.63 25.39 -28.87
N LYS A 31 -10.67 26.27 -28.56
CA LYS A 31 -9.71 26.05 -27.46
C LYS A 31 -10.40 25.98 -26.09
N LEU A 32 -11.40 26.83 -25.86
CA LEU A 32 -12.15 26.84 -24.60
C LEU A 32 -12.99 25.58 -24.44
N GLU A 33 -13.68 25.14 -25.51
CA GLU A 33 -14.43 23.88 -25.53
C GLU A 33 -13.53 22.67 -25.26
N LEU A 34 -12.37 22.60 -25.93
CA LEU A 34 -11.37 21.55 -25.68
C LEU A 34 -10.89 21.55 -24.22
N LYS A 35 -10.68 22.73 -23.63
CA LYS A 35 -10.27 22.85 -22.23
C LYS A 35 -11.36 22.36 -21.28
N ILE A 36 -12.61 22.74 -21.52
CA ILE A 36 -13.78 22.29 -20.74
C ILE A 36 -13.92 20.76 -20.85
N GLU A 37 -13.76 20.20 -22.04
CA GLU A 37 -13.82 18.75 -22.25
C GLU A 37 -12.71 18.01 -21.49
N ASN A 38 -11.47 18.51 -21.54
CA ASN A 38 -10.34 17.96 -20.79
C ASN A 38 -10.54 18.03 -19.28
N GLU A 39 -11.08 19.14 -18.76
CA GLU A 39 -11.43 19.28 -17.34
C GLU A 39 -12.54 18.29 -16.93
N ARG A 40 -13.57 18.10 -17.76
CA ARG A 40 -14.62 17.09 -17.51
C ARG A 40 -14.06 15.68 -17.46
N LYS A 41 -13.20 15.31 -18.42
CA LYS A 41 -12.52 14.01 -18.44
C LYS A 41 -11.67 13.80 -17.19
N LYS A 42 -10.96 14.84 -16.73
CA LYS A 42 -10.17 14.76 -15.50
C LYS A 42 -11.05 14.51 -14.27
N ILE A 43 -12.15 15.23 -14.12
CA ILE A 43 -13.11 15.05 -13.02
C ILE A 43 -13.71 13.64 -13.05
N GLU A 44 -14.04 13.12 -14.23
CA GLU A 44 -14.56 11.76 -14.37
C GLU A 44 -13.52 10.70 -13.97
N LEU A 45 -12.27 10.86 -14.38
CA LEU A 45 -11.17 9.98 -13.99
C LEU A 45 -10.90 10.03 -12.48
N GLU A 46 -11.00 11.19 -11.84
CA GLU A 46 -10.89 11.35 -10.39
C GLU A 46 -12.02 10.60 -9.66
N LYS A 47 -13.27 10.70 -10.14
CA LYS A 47 -14.40 9.92 -9.58
C LYS A 47 -14.19 8.41 -9.72
N ILE A 48 -13.71 7.95 -10.87
CA ILE A 48 -13.39 6.53 -11.09
C ILE A 48 -12.27 6.09 -10.14
N HIS A 49 -11.25 6.93 -9.95
CA HIS A 49 -10.17 6.67 -8.99
C HIS A 49 -10.73 6.48 -7.57
N GLU A 50 -11.54 7.42 -7.07
CA GLU A 50 -12.14 7.33 -5.74
C GLU A 50 -13.01 6.08 -5.57
N GLN A 51 -13.83 5.74 -6.57
CA GLN A 51 -14.63 4.52 -6.56
C GLN A 51 -13.75 3.27 -6.46
N LYS A 52 -12.69 3.18 -7.26
CA LYS A 52 -11.76 2.05 -7.23
C LYS A 52 -11.00 1.96 -5.90
N VAL A 53 -10.57 3.08 -5.33
CA VAL A 53 -9.98 3.11 -3.98
C VAL A 53 -10.97 2.57 -2.95
N ASN A 54 -12.24 2.99 -3.00
CA ASN A 54 -13.26 2.51 -2.06
C ASN A 54 -13.53 1.01 -2.21
N VAL A 55 -13.56 0.50 -3.44
CA VAL A 55 -13.66 -0.95 -3.70
C VAL A 55 -12.45 -1.69 -3.13
N GLY A 56 -11.23 -1.20 -3.38
CA GLY A 56 -10.00 -1.78 -2.86
C GLY A 56 -9.96 -1.83 -1.32
N LYS A 57 -10.36 -0.72 -0.67
CA LYS A 57 -10.51 -0.66 0.80
C LYS A 57 -11.48 -1.72 1.32
N ARG A 58 -12.67 -1.83 0.72
CA ARG A 58 -13.67 -2.82 1.15
C ARG A 58 -13.17 -4.24 0.95
N LYS A 59 -12.54 -4.55 -0.17
CA LYS A 59 -11.92 -5.86 -0.43
C LYS A 59 -10.90 -6.20 0.66
N LYS A 60 -9.97 -5.29 0.95
CA LYS A 60 -8.95 -5.46 1.99
C LYS A 60 -9.58 -5.69 3.37
N ILE A 61 -10.54 -4.85 3.79
CA ILE A 61 -11.23 -4.98 5.08
C ILE A 61 -11.94 -6.34 5.17
N THR A 62 -12.63 -6.76 4.10
CA THR A 62 -13.31 -8.06 4.05
C THR A 62 -12.31 -9.21 4.20
N GLU A 63 -11.21 -9.21 3.46
CA GLU A 63 -10.18 -10.26 3.55
C GLU A 63 -9.58 -10.35 4.95
N LEU A 64 -9.25 -9.21 5.56
CA LEU A 64 -8.71 -9.16 6.93
C LEU A 64 -9.76 -9.60 7.96
N SER A 65 -11.02 -9.20 7.79
CA SER A 65 -12.13 -9.61 8.68
C SER A 65 -12.39 -11.11 8.60
N MET A 66 -12.32 -11.71 7.40
CA MET A 66 -12.42 -13.17 7.23
C MET A 66 -11.27 -13.91 7.92
N LYS A 67 -10.06 -13.36 7.92
CA LYS A 67 -8.95 -13.91 8.71
C LYS A 67 -9.24 -13.79 10.21
N LEU A 68 -9.78 -12.66 10.65
CA LEU A 68 -10.09 -12.40 12.06
C LEU A 68 -11.16 -13.35 12.60
N GLN A 69 -12.17 -13.67 11.80
CA GLN A 69 -13.25 -14.62 12.17
C GLN A 69 -12.74 -16.04 12.46
N ARG A 70 -11.53 -16.40 12.03
CA ARG A 70 -10.96 -17.74 12.27
C ARG A 70 -10.32 -17.88 13.65
N PHE A 71 -10.05 -16.77 14.34
CA PHE A 71 -9.32 -16.79 15.61
C PHE A 71 -9.97 -17.60 16.73
N PRO A 72 -11.32 -17.60 16.92
CA PRO A 72 -11.95 -18.45 17.92
C PRO A 72 -11.56 -19.93 17.78
N ASN A 73 -11.57 -20.45 16.54
CA ASN A 73 -11.17 -21.83 16.26
C ASN A 73 -9.66 -22.06 16.45
N VAL A 74 -8.83 -21.03 16.21
CA VAL A 74 -7.39 -21.10 16.47
C VAL A 74 -7.12 -21.17 17.97
N TYR A 75 -7.78 -20.33 18.76
CA TYR A 75 -7.67 -20.35 20.23
C TYR A 75 -8.11 -21.69 20.81
N GLU A 76 -9.26 -22.20 20.39
CA GLU A 76 -9.76 -23.50 20.87
C GLU A 76 -8.75 -24.63 20.63
N LYS A 77 -8.08 -24.65 19.47
CA LYS A 77 -7.05 -25.65 19.15
C LYS A 77 -5.84 -25.56 20.08
N VAL A 78 -5.35 -24.36 20.33
CA VAL A 78 -4.18 -24.12 21.19
C VAL A 78 -4.52 -24.40 22.65
N GLU A 79 -5.70 -24.00 23.12
CA GLU A 79 -6.18 -24.30 24.47
C GLU A 79 -6.33 -25.80 24.70
N LYS A 80 -6.94 -26.52 23.74
CA LYS A 80 -7.00 -28.00 23.80
C LYS A 80 -5.61 -28.63 23.81
N HIS A 81 -4.64 -28.08 23.09
CA HIS A 81 -3.25 -28.56 23.12
C HIS A 81 -2.61 -28.34 24.50
N ILE A 82 -2.79 -27.17 25.10
CA ILE A 82 -2.33 -26.85 26.45
C ILE A 82 -2.93 -27.82 27.48
N GLU A 83 -4.24 -28.07 27.41
CA GLU A 83 -4.91 -29.02 28.32
C GLU A 83 -4.37 -30.44 28.17
N LYS A 84 -4.11 -30.90 26.93
CA LYS A 84 -3.45 -32.18 26.68
C LYS A 84 -2.05 -32.25 27.30
N ILE A 85 -1.27 -31.17 27.25
CA ILE A 85 0.05 -31.12 27.89
C ILE A 85 -0.09 -31.18 29.42
N LYS A 86 -1.12 -30.53 30.00
CA LYS A 86 -1.36 -30.54 31.45
C LYS A 86 -1.71 -31.92 31.99
N MET A 87 -2.40 -32.76 31.21
CA MET A 87 -2.74 -34.13 31.61
C MET A 87 -1.49 -34.96 31.96
N PHE A 88 -1.59 -35.85 32.94
CA PHE A 88 -0.49 -36.74 33.30
C PHE A 88 -0.17 -37.73 32.16
N GLN A 89 1.12 -38.04 31.97
CA GLN A 89 1.60 -39.03 31.00
C GLN A 89 2.71 -39.86 31.65
N ILE A 90 2.55 -41.18 31.66
CA ILE A 90 3.56 -42.12 32.19
C ILE A 90 4.84 -41.97 31.37
N GLY A 91 5.99 -41.93 32.05
CA GLY A 91 7.32 -41.82 31.41
C GLY A 91 7.70 -40.40 30.96
N ARG A 92 6.84 -39.39 31.11
CA ARG A 92 7.19 -38.01 30.78
C ARG A 92 7.83 -37.30 31.98
N ALA A 93 9.07 -36.85 31.79
CA ALA A 93 9.77 -36.03 32.78
C ALA A 93 9.07 -34.68 33.02
N LYS A 94 9.14 -34.18 34.26
CA LYS A 94 8.58 -32.88 34.66
C LYS A 94 9.15 -31.72 33.81
N SER A 95 10.46 -31.72 33.59
CA SER A 95 11.16 -30.72 32.78
C SER A 95 10.67 -30.67 31.34
N THR A 96 10.38 -31.83 30.74
CA THR A 96 9.80 -31.93 29.39
C THR A 96 8.41 -31.29 29.34
N LYS A 97 7.56 -31.60 30.32
CA LYS A 97 6.21 -31.00 30.43
C LYS A 97 6.29 -29.48 30.57
N GLU A 98 7.17 -28.97 31.42
CA GLU A 98 7.38 -27.53 31.62
C GLU A 98 7.85 -26.83 30.33
N LYS A 99 8.77 -27.45 29.59
CA LYS A 99 9.20 -26.94 28.28
C LYS A 99 8.04 -26.86 27.29
N GLN A 100 7.27 -27.94 27.14
CA GLN A 100 6.10 -27.99 26.25
C GLN A 100 5.06 -26.91 26.61
N LEU A 101 4.78 -26.73 27.91
CA LEU A 101 3.86 -25.70 28.37
C LEU A 101 4.36 -24.29 28.01
N ARG A 102 5.65 -24.00 28.24
CA ARG A 102 6.24 -22.71 27.88
C ARG A 102 6.10 -22.42 26.39
N GLU A 103 6.41 -23.39 25.53
CA GLU A 103 6.29 -23.26 24.07
C GLU A 103 4.84 -23.01 23.65
N ALA A 104 3.89 -23.76 24.20
CA ALA A 104 2.46 -23.60 23.87
C ALA A 104 1.90 -22.24 24.34
N TYR A 105 2.31 -21.74 25.52
CA TYR A 105 1.93 -20.41 25.99
C TYR A 105 2.58 -19.29 25.16
N GLN A 106 3.81 -19.49 24.69
CA GLN A 106 4.46 -18.56 23.77
C GLN A 106 3.68 -18.48 22.44
N GLU A 107 3.28 -19.61 21.87
CA GLU A 107 2.45 -19.65 20.65
C GLU A 107 1.12 -18.92 20.86
N LEU A 108 0.44 -19.14 21.99
CA LEU A 108 -0.80 -18.44 22.33
C LEU A 108 -0.61 -16.92 22.36
N ASN A 109 0.49 -16.44 22.94
CA ASN A 109 0.82 -15.02 22.97
C ASN A 109 1.09 -14.46 21.57
N GLU A 110 1.82 -15.19 20.71
CA GLU A 110 2.05 -14.79 19.33
C GLU A 110 0.74 -14.68 18.53
N ILE A 111 -0.21 -15.60 18.76
CA ILE A 111 -1.54 -15.55 18.15
C ILE A 111 -2.31 -14.30 18.63
N ARG A 112 -2.31 -14.01 19.93
CA ARG A 112 -2.97 -12.81 20.48
C ARG A 112 -2.41 -11.53 19.92
N GLU A 113 -1.09 -11.42 19.84
CA GLU A 113 -0.44 -10.26 19.23
C GLU A 113 -0.79 -10.12 17.74
N TYR A 114 -0.80 -11.23 16.99
CA TYR A 114 -1.22 -11.20 15.60
C TYR A 114 -2.69 -10.79 15.41
N GLU A 115 -3.60 -11.26 16.29
CA GLU A 115 -5.00 -10.82 16.30
C GLU A 115 -5.12 -9.31 16.50
N LYS A 116 -4.37 -8.77 17.47
CA LYS A 116 -4.34 -7.35 17.78
C LYS A 116 -3.84 -6.53 16.59
N LYS A 117 -2.75 -6.96 15.95
CA LYS A 117 -2.23 -6.31 14.74
C LYS A 117 -3.24 -6.35 13.59
N LEU A 118 -3.95 -7.46 13.41
CA LEU A 118 -5.01 -7.60 12.39
C LEU A 118 -6.18 -6.63 12.63
N LYS A 119 -6.63 -6.49 13.89
CA LYS A 119 -7.66 -5.51 14.26
C LYS A 119 -7.20 -4.08 13.98
N ASN A 120 -5.95 -3.76 14.31
CA ASN A 120 -5.36 -2.46 14.03
C ASN A 120 -5.28 -2.19 12.51
N GLU A 121 -4.87 -3.17 11.71
CA GLU A 121 -4.83 -3.05 10.24
C GLU A 121 -6.22 -2.75 9.66
N ILE A 122 -7.26 -3.45 10.15
CA ILE A 122 -8.65 -3.19 9.71
C ILE A 122 -9.04 -1.75 10.01
N ALA A 123 -8.77 -1.27 11.23
CA ALA A 123 -9.09 0.09 11.64
C ALA A 123 -8.32 1.15 10.81
N GLN A 124 -7.05 0.88 10.50
CA GLN A 124 -6.23 1.80 9.72
C GLN A 124 -6.51 1.75 8.22
N SER A 125 -7.10 0.66 7.70
CA SER A 125 -7.39 0.50 6.26
C SER A 125 -8.40 1.52 5.72
N GLU A 126 -9.15 2.19 6.60
CA GLU A 126 -10.03 3.31 6.21
C GLU A 126 -9.22 4.55 5.78
N TYR A 127 -7.99 4.69 6.29
CA TYR A 127 -7.11 5.84 6.09
C TYR A 127 -5.94 5.49 5.17
N LEU A 128 -6.05 5.87 3.89
CA LEU A 128 -4.92 5.81 2.98
C LEU A 128 -4.08 7.08 3.15
N LYS A 129 -2.80 6.92 3.49
CA LYS A 129 -1.83 8.02 3.49
C LYS A 129 -1.02 7.95 2.21
N THR A 130 -0.67 9.11 1.68
CA THR A 130 0.23 9.25 0.53
C THR A 130 1.50 9.96 0.96
N PHE A 131 2.61 9.66 0.28
CA PHE A 131 3.94 10.13 0.63
C PHE A 131 4.71 10.63 -0.58
N GLU A 132 5.63 11.56 -0.34
CA GLU A 132 6.49 12.14 -1.39
C GLU A 132 7.34 11.09 -2.12
N PHE A 133 7.80 10.05 -1.42
CA PHE A 133 8.59 8.97 -2.02
C PHE A 133 7.81 8.19 -3.09
N GLN A 134 6.47 8.26 -3.10
CA GLN A 134 5.64 7.59 -4.09
C GLN A 134 5.58 8.33 -5.42
N LYS A 135 6.12 9.55 -5.52
CA LYS A 135 6.14 10.29 -6.80
C LYS A 135 7.10 9.71 -7.84
N LYS A 136 8.07 8.89 -7.41
CA LYS A 136 9.07 8.29 -8.29
C LYS A 136 9.21 6.79 -8.00
N PRO A 137 9.23 5.89 -9.00
CA PRO A 137 9.37 4.46 -8.76
C PRO A 137 10.65 4.11 -7.99
N ARG A 138 11.75 4.78 -8.34
CA ARG A 138 13.05 4.64 -7.67
C ARG A 138 12.94 4.83 -6.16
N SER A 139 12.26 5.91 -5.75
CA SER A 139 12.13 6.31 -4.36
C SER A 139 11.24 5.37 -3.56
N VAL A 140 10.25 4.71 -4.19
CA VAL A 140 9.47 3.63 -3.57
C VAL A 140 10.39 2.45 -3.20
N MET A 141 11.26 2.03 -4.11
CA MET A 141 12.17 0.92 -3.84
C MET A 141 13.25 1.28 -2.80
N GLU A 142 13.81 2.49 -2.90
CA GLU A 142 14.76 3.00 -1.91
C GLU A 142 14.14 3.10 -0.52
N TYR A 143 12.88 3.51 -0.43
CA TYR A 143 12.13 3.53 0.83
C TYR A 143 12.05 2.13 1.45
N ILE A 144 11.79 1.08 0.67
CA ILE A 144 11.77 -0.31 1.17
C ILE A 144 13.12 -0.70 1.77
N PHE A 145 14.22 -0.42 1.06
CA PHE A 145 15.56 -0.74 1.55
C PHE A 145 15.90 0.02 2.84
N GLU A 146 15.62 1.32 2.89
CA GLU A 146 15.89 2.15 4.06
C GLU A 146 15.05 1.74 5.27
N SER A 147 13.77 1.41 5.06
CA SER A 147 12.90 0.86 6.09
C SER A 147 13.39 -0.48 6.63
N ALA A 148 13.89 -1.37 5.76
CA ALA A 148 14.48 -2.63 6.19
C ALA A 148 15.75 -2.43 7.02
N LYS A 149 16.62 -1.48 6.65
CA LYS A 149 17.83 -1.11 7.43
C LYS A 149 17.48 -0.54 8.81
N LYS A 150 16.41 0.25 8.90
CA LYS A 150 15.94 0.89 10.14
C LYS A 150 14.97 0.00 10.94
N GLU A 151 14.63 -1.17 10.41
CA GLU A 151 13.61 -2.08 10.95
C GLU A 151 12.22 -1.45 11.18
N ASN A 152 11.91 -0.38 10.42
CA ASN A 152 10.68 0.40 10.53
C ASN A 152 9.75 0.15 9.33
N PHE A 153 8.57 -0.40 9.61
CA PHE A 153 7.60 -0.85 8.61
C PHE A 153 6.20 -0.21 8.79
N GLU A 154 6.08 0.83 9.61
CA GLU A 154 4.80 1.44 10.00
C GLU A 154 3.94 1.88 8.79
N ASP A 155 4.59 2.44 7.76
CA ASP A 155 3.90 2.94 6.57
C ASP A 155 3.88 1.95 5.39
N PHE A 156 4.36 0.71 5.53
CA PHE A 156 4.41 -0.26 4.43
C PHE A 156 3.02 -0.57 3.87
N ARG A 157 1.97 -0.45 4.69
CA ARG A 157 0.56 -0.53 4.26
C ARG A 157 0.21 0.41 3.10
N ASN A 158 0.92 1.54 2.98
CA ASN A 158 0.67 2.58 1.98
C ASN A 158 1.46 2.33 0.68
N LEU A 159 2.35 1.34 0.67
CA LEU A 159 3.02 0.87 -0.54
C LEU A 159 2.10 0.03 -1.44
N CYS A 160 1.02 -0.50 -0.88
CA CYS A 160 0.07 -1.34 -1.60
C CYS A 160 -0.75 -0.56 -2.60
N ASP A 161 -1.09 -1.20 -3.73
CA ASP A 161 -2.06 -0.62 -4.66
C ASP A 161 -3.38 -0.34 -3.93
N PRO A 162 -3.83 0.93 -3.84
CA PRO A 162 -5.07 1.27 -3.14
C PRO A 162 -6.31 0.69 -3.81
N TYR A 163 -6.21 0.17 -5.04
CA TYR A 163 -7.29 -0.55 -5.71
C TYR A 163 -7.37 -2.04 -5.28
N GLY A 164 -6.38 -2.56 -4.54
CA GLY A 164 -6.33 -3.95 -4.12
C GLY A 164 -6.09 -4.94 -5.26
N GLU A 165 -5.36 -4.49 -6.30
CA GLU A 165 -5.05 -5.25 -7.52
C GLU A 165 -3.60 -5.81 -7.53
N ASN A 166 -2.83 -5.65 -6.44
CA ASN A 166 -1.48 -6.21 -6.32
C ASN A 166 -1.48 -7.74 -6.17
N ASP A 167 -0.36 -8.38 -6.53
CA ASP A 167 -0.21 -9.83 -6.36
C ASP A 167 -0.08 -10.27 -4.89
N ARG A 168 -0.09 -11.59 -4.69
CA ARG A 168 -0.05 -12.19 -3.36
C ARG A 168 1.30 -12.01 -2.68
N ASP A 169 2.40 -11.93 -3.41
CA ASP A 169 3.74 -11.89 -2.83
C ASP A 169 4.06 -10.46 -2.34
N VAL A 170 3.58 -9.44 -3.05
CA VAL A 170 3.58 -8.03 -2.60
C VAL A 170 2.84 -7.86 -1.27
N ASN A 171 1.80 -8.66 -0.99
CA ASN A 171 1.09 -8.56 0.29
C ASN A 171 2.00 -8.80 1.50
N GLN A 172 3.02 -9.64 1.38
CA GLN A 172 3.96 -9.90 2.48
C GLN A 172 4.79 -8.65 2.82
N ILE A 173 5.13 -7.85 1.80
CA ILE A 173 5.79 -6.56 1.98
C ILE A 173 4.79 -5.56 2.58
N CYS A 174 3.65 -5.36 1.93
CA CYS A 174 2.57 -4.50 2.38
C CYS A 174 2.20 -4.63 3.87
N PHE A 175 2.14 -5.87 4.37
CA PHE A 175 1.75 -6.19 5.75
C PHE A 175 2.94 -6.49 6.65
N ALA A 176 4.12 -5.98 6.32
CA ALA A 176 5.37 -6.21 7.07
C ALA A 176 5.24 -5.94 8.58
N GLU A 177 4.49 -4.91 8.97
CA GLU A 177 4.24 -4.59 10.38
C GLU A 177 3.48 -5.70 11.13
N MET A 178 2.57 -6.38 10.42
CA MET A 178 1.76 -7.47 10.96
C MET A 178 2.52 -8.78 11.11
N LEU A 179 3.66 -8.93 10.44
CA LEU A 179 4.45 -10.15 10.45
C LEU A 179 4.92 -10.53 11.86
N ARG A 180 5.12 -11.83 12.08
CA ARG A 180 5.76 -12.34 13.28
C ARG A 180 7.25 -12.00 13.25
N LYS A 181 7.90 -12.08 14.42
CA LYS A 181 9.32 -11.72 14.57
C LYS A 181 10.23 -12.41 13.55
N LYS A 182 10.04 -13.72 13.34
CA LYS A 182 10.84 -14.51 12.38
C LYS A 182 10.64 -14.06 10.94
N GLU A 183 9.39 -13.84 10.53
CA GLU A 183 9.04 -13.41 9.17
C GLU A 183 9.52 -11.97 8.91
N LYS A 184 9.39 -11.09 9.91
CA LYS A 184 9.93 -9.74 9.87
C LYS A 184 11.45 -9.76 9.69
N GLN A 185 12.16 -10.65 10.41
CA GLN A 185 13.59 -10.82 10.25
C GLN A 185 13.98 -11.31 8.85
N GLN A 186 13.21 -12.24 8.27
CA GLN A 186 13.42 -12.69 6.90
C GLN A 186 13.28 -11.53 5.91
N LEU A 187 12.27 -10.68 6.08
CA LEU A 187 12.07 -9.49 5.25
C LEU A 187 13.24 -8.50 5.39
N ILE A 188 13.71 -8.27 6.62
CA ILE A 188 14.90 -7.44 6.89
C ILE A 188 16.13 -8.01 6.15
N ASP A 189 16.39 -9.31 6.28
CA ASP A 189 17.54 -9.96 5.64
C ASP A 189 17.46 -9.99 4.12
N MET A 190 16.26 -9.95 3.54
CA MET A 190 16.05 -9.78 2.11
C MET A 190 16.43 -8.37 1.66
N PHE A 191 15.94 -7.32 2.34
CA PHE A 191 15.95 -5.96 1.79
C PHE A 191 17.00 -5.01 2.37
N LYS A 192 17.58 -5.28 3.55
CA LYS A 192 18.51 -4.34 4.22
C LYS A 192 19.76 -4.01 3.42
N ASN A 193 20.25 -4.97 2.63
CA ASN A 193 21.40 -4.80 1.73
C ASN A 193 20.95 -4.65 0.26
N GLY A 194 19.66 -4.40 0.04
CA GLY A 194 19.09 -4.29 -1.30
C GLY A 194 19.59 -3.06 -2.05
N ARG A 195 19.71 -3.19 -3.37
CA ARG A 195 20.06 -2.09 -4.27
C ARG A 195 19.41 -2.26 -5.63
N ILE A 196 19.02 -1.14 -6.25
CA ILE A 196 18.54 -1.13 -7.63
C ILE A 196 19.71 -1.47 -8.55
N ILE A 197 19.46 -2.33 -9.54
CA ILE A 197 20.40 -2.65 -10.61
C ILE A 197 19.83 -2.19 -11.95
N GLY A 198 20.65 -1.51 -12.75
CA GLY A 198 20.25 -0.99 -14.05
C GLY A 198 19.22 0.14 -13.99
N ASP A 199 18.58 0.36 -15.15
CA ASP A 199 17.63 1.43 -15.38
C ASP A 199 16.18 0.98 -15.11
N ILE A 200 15.36 1.94 -14.67
CA ILE A 200 13.94 1.72 -14.40
C ILE A 200 13.18 1.80 -15.72
N LYS A 201 12.47 0.73 -16.07
CA LYS A 201 11.68 0.64 -17.30
C LYS A 201 10.27 1.12 -17.01
N ILE A 202 9.88 2.29 -17.51
CA ILE A 202 8.54 2.88 -17.34
C ILE A 202 7.77 2.76 -18.66
N ASN A 203 6.56 2.22 -18.61
CA ASN A 203 5.63 2.14 -19.73
C ASN A 203 4.24 2.65 -19.31
N GLY A 204 3.97 3.92 -19.60
CA GLY A 204 2.71 4.56 -19.19
C GLY A 204 2.54 4.57 -17.67
N ASN A 205 1.58 3.78 -17.18
CA ASN A 205 1.27 3.66 -15.76
C ASN A 205 1.97 2.50 -15.05
N SER A 206 2.82 1.73 -15.73
CA SER A 206 3.58 0.64 -15.11
C SER A 206 5.08 0.91 -15.12
N ALA A 207 5.77 0.38 -14.11
CA ALA A 207 7.23 0.42 -14.04
C ALA A 207 7.78 -0.92 -13.56
N ILE A 208 8.96 -1.28 -14.05
CA ILE A 208 9.71 -2.46 -13.61
C ILE A 208 11.09 -1.99 -13.12
N ILE A 209 11.44 -2.42 -11.92
CA ILE A 209 12.72 -2.13 -11.26
C ILE A 209 13.44 -3.44 -11.02
N GLU A 210 14.61 -3.61 -11.63
CA GLU A 210 15.49 -4.73 -11.34
C GLU A 210 16.30 -4.38 -10.07
N PHE A 211 16.43 -5.32 -9.14
CA PHE A 211 17.17 -5.09 -7.90
C PHE A 211 17.91 -6.34 -7.44
N ALA A 212 19.02 -6.11 -6.74
CA ALA A 212 19.74 -7.16 -6.04
C ALA A 212 19.34 -7.18 -4.55
N TYR A 213 19.21 -8.36 -3.97
CA TYR A 213 18.71 -8.56 -2.60
C TYR A 213 19.37 -9.75 -1.88
N GLY A 214 19.04 -9.90 -0.59
CA GLY A 214 19.61 -10.90 0.30
C GLY A 214 20.84 -10.40 1.07
N LEU A 215 21.29 -11.20 2.05
CA LEU A 215 22.40 -10.83 2.94
C LEU A 215 23.69 -10.45 2.19
N SER A 216 23.98 -11.13 1.08
CA SER A 216 25.13 -10.89 0.22
C SER A 216 24.80 -10.08 -1.05
N SER A 217 23.56 -9.62 -1.21
CA SER A 217 23.09 -8.85 -2.38
C SER A 217 23.43 -9.50 -3.73
N ASN A 218 23.38 -10.84 -3.80
CA ASN A 218 23.73 -11.63 -4.98
C ASN A 218 22.53 -12.26 -5.69
N LYS A 219 21.34 -12.19 -5.09
CA LYS A 219 20.09 -12.62 -5.71
C LYS A 219 19.51 -11.44 -6.48
N LEU A 220 18.96 -11.70 -7.65
CA LEU A 220 18.33 -10.69 -8.51
C LEU A 220 16.82 -10.93 -8.55
N GLU A 221 16.05 -9.85 -8.53
CA GLU A 221 14.60 -9.90 -8.67
C GLU A 221 14.07 -8.65 -9.39
N LYS A 222 12.81 -8.69 -9.82
CA LYS A 222 12.13 -7.54 -10.42
C LYS A 222 10.91 -7.12 -9.62
N MET A 223 10.88 -5.85 -9.22
CA MET A 223 9.71 -5.24 -8.61
C MET A 223 8.86 -4.57 -9.69
N GLY A 224 7.60 -4.96 -9.80
CA GLY A 224 6.58 -4.27 -10.58
C GLY A 224 5.90 -3.18 -9.77
N LEU A 225 5.69 -2.02 -10.39
CA LEU A 225 4.93 -0.91 -9.83
C LEU A 225 3.83 -0.45 -10.76
N ILE A 226 2.76 0.08 -10.16
CA ILE A 226 1.62 0.67 -10.84
C ILE A 226 1.41 2.12 -10.36
N LYS A 227 1.10 3.00 -11.30
CA LYS A 227 0.82 4.42 -11.08
C LYS A 227 -0.67 4.64 -10.91
N ARG A 228 -1.10 5.16 -9.76
CA ARG A 228 -2.47 5.59 -9.45
C ARG A 228 -2.45 7.04 -9.01
N ASN A 229 -3.17 7.91 -9.73
CA ASN A 229 -3.29 9.34 -9.39
C ASN A 229 -1.91 10.00 -9.09
N ASP A 230 -0.98 9.86 -10.04
CA ASP A 230 0.39 10.37 -9.96
C ASP A 230 1.33 9.80 -8.89
N LEU A 231 0.91 8.72 -8.20
CA LEU A 231 1.71 8.03 -7.19
C LEU A 231 1.95 6.57 -7.58
N TRP A 232 3.10 6.03 -7.21
CA TRP A 232 3.56 4.68 -7.49
C TRP A 232 3.35 3.76 -6.29
N TYR A 233 2.84 2.56 -6.58
CA TYR A 233 2.53 1.51 -5.63
C TYR A 233 3.07 0.18 -6.13
N LEU A 234 3.30 -0.76 -5.22
CA LEU A 234 3.73 -2.11 -5.55
C LEU A 234 2.60 -2.87 -6.24
N SER A 235 2.90 -3.49 -7.37
CA SER A 235 1.94 -4.27 -8.14
C SER A 235 2.29 -5.75 -8.18
N SER A 236 3.58 -6.07 -8.37
CA SER A 236 4.03 -7.45 -8.46
C SER A 236 5.48 -7.64 -8.00
N LEU A 237 5.81 -8.84 -7.55
CA LEU A 237 7.17 -9.23 -7.17
C LEU A 237 7.56 -10.57 -7.82
#